data_AF-A0A290QBD8-F1
#
_entry.id   AF-A0A290QBD8-F1
#
_cell.length_a   1.000
_cell.length_b   1.000
_cell.length_c   1.000
_cell.angle_alpha   90.00
_cell.angle_beta   90.00
_cell.angle_gamma   90.00
#
_symmetry.space_group_name_H-M   'P 1'
#
loop_
_entity.id
_entity.type
_entity.pdbx_description
1 polymer ?
#
loop_
_entity_poly.entity_id
_entity_poly.type
_entity_poly.pdbx_seq_one_letter_code
_entity_poly.pdbx_strand_id
1 'polypeptide(L)'
;MNSQKNLLIAALALITVATGVFAWQQHQRAQITVATASDHDALLQKLAAAERHAADLEARLAALQSAPGPETPPAPPTEAAIVERRSGPDRDQGPNNARRAEMMALMNNPEVIKLMSEQQKAGLDNRYAALFKQLNLSPAQLETFKNLLIEKQTAMRDVDMAARESGLNPRENRDELRKLVAEANAETDAAIIAAIGQDKFSQYQNYNATSRQRDTVDQLNNVMSYAASPMTDTQSQALVQILSQGSTAGTGNNNNGNPRGNFVMGGGGNFGGGGNTTITDAMITQAQSVLSSAQLKVLQDQQASQQNAQKLRELMRPQSQARRTN
;
A
#
# COMPACT_ATOMS: atom_id res chain seq x y z
N MET A 1 -33.78 51.75 1.07
CA MET A 1 -32.66 51.91 2.04
C MET A 1 -32.15 50.60 2.65
N ASN A 2 -32.89 49.47 2.61
CA ASN A 2 -32.47 48.25 3.33
C ASN A 2 -31.39 47.42 2.60
N SER A 3 -31.37 47.42 1.27
CA SER A 3 -30.40 46.62 0.47
C SER A 3 -28.92 47.00 0.75
N GLN A 4 -28.62 48.30 0.87
CA GLN A 4 -27.27 48.78 1.18
C GLN A 4 -26.77 48.37 2.57
N LYS A 5 -27.66 48.28 3.57
CA LYS A 5 -27.31 47.79 4.91
C LYS A 5 -26.98 46.29 4.90
N ASN A 6 -27.75 45.50 4.15
CA ASN A 6 -27.50 44.07 4.01
C ASN A 6 -26.19 43.76 3.28
N LEU A 7 -25.86 44.55 2.25
CA LEU A 7 -24.56 44.45 1.55
C LEU A 7 -23.37 44.80 2.45
N LEU A 8 -23.48 45.83 3.29
CA LEU A 8 -22.43 46.19 4.25
C LEU A 8 -22.21 45.10 5.30
N ILE A 9 -23.28 44.49 5.82
CA ILE A 9 -23.18 43.37 6.78
C ILE A 9 -22.51 42.14 6.14
N ALA A 10 -22.88 41.80 4.90
CA ALA A 10 -22.28 40.68 4.16
C ALA A 10 -20.78 40.90 3.87
N ALA A 11 -20.39 42.12 3.48
CA ALA A 11 -18.99 42.48 3.26
C ALA A 11 -18.16 42.39 4.55
N LEU A 12 -18.71 42.85 5.68
CA LEU A 12 -18.01 42.82 6.97
C LEU A 12 -17.82 41.38 7.48
N ALA A 13 -18.83 40.53 7.32
CA ALA A 13 -18.73 39.10 7.64
C ALA A 13 -17.66 38.37 6.80
N LEU A 14 -17.59 38.66 5.49
CA LEU A 14 -16.55 38.09 4.61
C LEU A 14 -15.13 38.50 5.03
N ILE A 15 -14.94 39.75 5.47
CA ILE A 15 -13.64 40.23 5.96
C ILE A 15 -13.24 39.51 7.26
N THR A 16 -14.18 39.30 8.20
CA THR A 16 -13.90 38.57 9.45
C THR A 16 -13.56 37.09 9.23
N VAL A 17 -14.20 36.44 8.25
CA VAL A 17 -13.87 35.06 7.89
C VAL A 17 -12.49 34.99 7.21
N ALA A 18 -12.17 35.93 6.33
CA ALA A 18 -10.88 35.98 5.65
C ALA A 18 -9.70 36.16 6.61
N THR A 19 -9.81 37.03 7.62
CA THR A 19 -8.75 37.22 8.62
C THR A 19 -8.59 36.01 9.54
N GLY A 20 -9.68 35.33 9.91
CA GLY A 20 -9.63 34.08 10.69
C GLY A 20 -8.91 32.95 9.95
N VAL A 21 -9.20 32.75 8.65
CA VAL A 21 -8.53 31.74 7.82
C VAL A 21 -7.04 32.06 7.64
N PHE A 22 -6.68 33.33 7.43
CA PHE A 22 -5.28 33.74 7.29
C PHE A 22 -4.47 33.53 8.57
N ALA A 23 -5.02 33.87 9.74
CA ALA A 23 -4.38 33.64 11.03
C ALA A 23 -4.18 32.14 11.32
N TRP A 24 -5.16 31.29 10.99
CA TRP A 24 -5.06 29.84 11.11
C TRP A 24 -3.97 29.25 10.20
N GLN A 25 -3.89 29.72 8.95
CA GLN A 25 -2.88 29.29 7.98
C GLN A 25 -1.46 29.73 8.39
N GLN A 26 -1.31 30.90 9.02
CA GLN A 26 -0.04 31.37 9.58
C GLN A 26 0.39 30.54 10.80
N HIS A 27 -0.55 30.18 11.67
CA HIS A 27 -0.31 29.31 12.83
C HIS A 27 0.12 27.90 12.42
N GLN A 28 -0.52 27.30 11.41
CA GLN A 28 -0.10 26.01 10.84
C GLN A 28 1.34 26.04 10.30
N ARG A 29 1.74 27.11 9.61
CA ARG A 29 3.11 27.25 9.09
C ARG A 29 4.18 27.29 10.18
N ALA A 30 3.88 27.87 11.34
CA ALA A 30 4.80 27.90 12.47
C ALA A 30 4.95 26.53 13.17
N GLN A 31 3.89 25.71 13.19
CA GLN A 31 3.94 24.37 13.79
C GLN A 31 4.68 23.35 12.92
N ILE A 32 4.58 23.46 11.59
CA ILE A 32 5.25 22.54 10.65
C ILE A 32 6.77 22.60 10.79
N THR A 33 7.38 23.79 10.91
CA THR A 33 8.84 23.93 11.08
C THR A 33 9.35 23.36 12.41
N VAL A 34 8.56 23.44 13.49
CA VAL A 34 8.93 22.86 14.78
C VAL A 34 8.86 21.33 14.73
N ALA A 35 7.82 20.77 14.11
CA ALA A 35 7.68 19.32 13.95
C ALA A 35 8.84 18.70 13.14
N THR A 36 9.24 19.33 12.03
CA THR A 36 10.37 18.84 11.21
C THR A 36 11.71 18.85 11.93
N ALA A 37 11.90 19.73 12.92
CA ALA A 37 13.12 19.77 13.72
C ALA A 37 13.14 18.63 14.76
N SER A 38 12.04 18.41 15.47
CA SER A 38 11.93 17.29 16.43
C SER A 38 12.07 15.92 15.77
N ASP A 39 11.57 15.76 14.54
CA ASP A 39 11.71 14.51 13.79
C ASP A 39 13.18 14.23 13.42
N HIS A 40 13.98 15.26 13.16
CA HIS A 40 15.40 15.11 12.84
C HIS A 40 16.22 14.65 14.05
N ASP A 41 16.04 15.29 15.21
CA ASP A 41 16.71 14.90 16.45
C ASP A 41 16.30 13.49 16.90
N ALA A 42 15.02 13.12 16.74
CA ALA A 42 14.53 11.77 17.02
C ALA A 42 15.12 10.72 16.06
N LEU A 43 15.36 11.07 14.80
CA LEU A 43 16.06 10.20 13.84
C LEU A 43 17.54 10.02 14.20
N LEU A 44 18.24 11.10 14.59
CA LEU A 44 19.64 11.04 15.02
C LEU A 44 19.81 10.20 16.30
N GLN A 45 18.90 10.32 17.27
CA GLN A 45 18.91 9.45 18.45
C GLN A 45 18.70 7.97 18.10
N LYS A 46 17.78 7.66 17.16
CA LYS A 46 17.55 6.29 16.69
C LYS A 46 18.77 5.71 15.97
N LEU A 47 19.48 6.54 15.20
CA LEU A 47 20.71 6.15 14.49
C LEU A 47 21.83 5.81 15.50
N ALA A 48 22.10 6.70 16.46
CA ALA A 48 23.09 6.47 17.52
C ALA A 48 22.74 5.27 18.43
N ALA A 49 21.45 5.00 18.66
CA ALA A 49 21.00 3.81 19.38
C ALA A 49 21.25 2.52 18.58
N ALA A 50 21.02 2.54 17.26
CA ALA A 50 21.29 1.41 16.37
C ALA A 50 22.79 1.09 16.28
N GLU A 51 23.66 2.10 16.17
CA GLU A 51 25.12 1.93 16.14
C GLU A 51 25.65 1.29 17.43
N ARG A 52 25.19 1.75 18.60
CA ARG A 52 25.55 1.12 19.89
C ARG A 52 25.08 -0.33 19.97
N HIS A 53 23.90 -0.63 19.45
CA HIS A 53 23.36 -2.00 19.44
C HIS A 53 24.12 -2.92 18.46
N ALA A 54 24.69 -2.38 17.37
CA ALA A 54 25.58 -3.12 16.49
C ALA A 54 26.91 -3.46 17.18
N ALA A 55 27.53 -2.47 17.84
CA ALA A 55 28.79 -2.67 18.58
C ALA A 55 28.67 -3.70 19.71
N ASP A 56 27.55 -3.73 20.46
CA ASP A 56 27.31 -4.75 21.48
C ASP A 56 27.17 -6.17 20.89
N LEU A 57 26.55 -6.30 19.70
CA LEU A 57 26.44 -7.57 19.00
C LEU A 57 27.80 -8.07 18.48
N GLU A 58 28.64 -7.18 17.95
CA GLU A 58 30.01 -7.52 17.54
C GLU A 58 30.87 -7.96 18.73
N ALA A 59 30.78 -7.26 19.87
CA ALA A 59 31.47 -7.64 21.11
C ALA A 59 31.03 -9.03 21.62
N ARG A 60 29.72 -9.34 21.57
CA ARG A 60 29.20 -10.67 21.93
C ARG A 60 29.66 -11.76 20.98
N LEU A 61 29.74 -11.49 19.67
CA LEU A 61 30.25 -12.45 18.69
C LEU A 61 31.75 -12.74 18.92
N ALA A 62 32.55 -11.71 19.19
CA ALA A 62 33.96 -11.88 19.54
C ALA A 62 34.15 -12.69 20.85
N ALA A 63 33.30 -12.46 21.86
CA ALA A 63 33.32 -13.22 23.11
C ALA A 63 32.95 -14.70 22.90
N LEU A 64 31.94 -14.98 22.07
CA LEU A 64 31.51 -16.35 21.72
C LEU A 64 32.57 -17.10 20.90
N GLN A 65 33.30 -16.40 20.02
CA GLN A 65 34.41 -16.97 19.23
C GLN A 65 35.67 -17.22 20.07
N SER A 66 35.78 -16.61 21.25
CA SER A 66 36.95 -16.71 22.13
C SER A 66 36.82 -17.78 23.23
N ALA A 67 35.70 -18.53 23.28
CA ALA A 67 35.46 -19.57 24.28
C ALA A 67 36.06 -20.93 23.86
N PRO A 68 36.98 -21.53 24.64
CA PRO A 68 37.52 -22.86 24.35
C PRO A 68 36.51 -23.97 24.70
N GLY A 69 36.47 -25.04 23.88
CA GLY A 69 35.50 -26.13 24.01
C GLY A 69 35.80 -27.14 25.13
N PRO A 70 34.80 -27.95 25.55
CA PRO A 70 34.91 -28.85 26.69
C PRO A 70 35.47 -30.25 26.34
N GLU A 71 36.31 -30.80 27.22
CA GLU A 71 36.71 -32.21 27.20
C GLU A 71 35.77 -33.11 28.03
N THR A 72 35.85 -34.42 27.76
CA THR A 72 34.93 -35.50 28.16
C THR A 72 35.00 -35.94 29.65
N PRO A 73 33.98 -36.66 30.18
CA PRO A 73 33.78 -36.89 31.62
C PRO A 73 34.19 -38.29 32.13
N PRO A 74 34.15 -38.51 33.46
CA PRO A 74 33.76 -39.79 34.04
C PRO A 74 32.60 -39.71 35.06
N ALA A 75 32.15 -40.88 35.54
CA ALA A 75 30.82 -41.17 36.11
C ALA A 75 30.75 -41.17 37.68
N PRO A 76 29.55 -41.35 38.31
CA PRO A 76 29.24 -40.95 39.70
C PRO A 76 29.30 -42.12 40.72
N PRO A 77 28.98 -41.91 42.03
CA PRO A 77 27.60 -41.81 42.57
C PRO A 77 27.44 -40.57 43.52
N THR A 78 26.47 -40.36 44.44
CA THR A 78 25.38 -41.16 45.07
C THR A 78 24.23 -40.26 45.60
N GLU A 79 23.09 -40.88 45.97
CA GLU A 79 22.12 -40.50 47.04
C GLU A 79 21.42 -39.12 47.13
N ALA A 80 20.15 -39.14 46.68
CA ALA A 80 18.94 -38.91 47.49
C ALA A 80 18.59 -37.54 48.14
N ALA A 81 17.30 -37.21 48.00
CA ALA A 81 16.55 -36.10 48.63
C ALA A 81 16.92 -34.68 48.13
N ILE A 82 16.04 -33.67 48.09
CA ILE A 82 14.69 -33.50 48.65
C ILE A 82 13.76 -32.88 47.57
N VAL A 83 12.47 -33.20 47.60
CA VAL A 83 11.46 -32.47 46.82
C VAL A 83 11.24 -31.08 47.44
N GLU A 84 11.74 -30.03 46.81
CA GLU A 84 11.26 -28.66 47.09
C GLU A 84 10.80 -27.98 45.80
N ARG A 85 9.49 -27.80 45.67
CA ARG A 85 8.88 -26.98 44.61
C ARG A 85 9.18 -25.51 44.87
N ARG A 86 10.33 -25.02 44.42
CA ARG A 86 10.55 -23.57 44.29
C ARG A 86 9.95 -23.09 42.97
N SER A 87 8.88 -22.31 43.08
CA SER A 87 8.36 -21.47 42.00
C SER A 87 9.47 -20.54 41.53
N GLY A 88 10.10 -20.85 40.39
CA GLY A 88 11.01 -19.93 39.73
C GLY A 88 10.20 -18.84 39.02
N PRO A 89 10.53 -17.54 39.22
CA PRO A 89 10.00 -16.49 38.38
C PRO A 89 10.54 -16.64 36.94
N ASP A 90 9.72 -16.23 35.98
CA ASP A 90 10.06 -15.92 34.59
C ASP A 90 11.01 -16.88 33.86
N ARG A 91 10.37 -17.85 33.18
CA ARG A 91 10.97 -18.47 32.00
C ARG A 91 11.19 -17.40 30.94
N ASP A 92 12.45 -17.16 30.61
CA ASP A 92 12.96 -16.33 29.51
C ASP A 92 11.96 -16.11 28.37
N GLN A 93 11.32 -14.93 28.40
CA GLN A 93 10.70 -14.38 27.21
C GLN A 93 11.80 -13.84 26.30
N GLY A 94 12.37 -14.73 25.48
CA GLY A 94 13.42 -14.39 24.53
C GLY A 94 13.08 -13.15 23.68
N PRO A 95 14.09 -12.44 23.12
CA PRO A 95 13.96 -11.05 22.66
C PRO A 95 12.85 -10.76 21.62
N ASN A 96 12.37 -11.78 20.91
CA ASN A 96 11.22 -11.66 20.00
C ASN A 96 9.87 -11.53 20.73
N ASN A 97 9.71 -12.08 21.93
CA ASN A 97 8.46 -12.01 22.69
C ASN A 97 8.34 -10.68 23.45
N ALA A 98 9.45 -10.17 24.01
CA ALA A 98 9.51 -8.82 24.59
C ALA A 98 9.14 -7.74 23.55
N ARG A 99 9.70 -7.79 22.35
CA ARG A 99 9.33 -6.89 21.23
C ARG A 99 7.86 -7.01 20.81
N ARG A 100 7.24 -8.20 20.91
CA ARG A 100 5.80 -8.37 20.65
C ARG A 100 4.95 -7.74 21.76
N ALA A 101 5.32 -7.93 23.02
CA ALA A 101 4.62 -7.34 24.16
C ALA A 101 4.70 -5.79 24.14
N GLU A 102 5.87 -5.24 23.83
CA GLU A 102 6.09 -3.80 23.66
C GLU A 102 5.26 -3.22 22.50
N MET A 103 5.21 -3.92 21.36
CA MET A 103 4.35 -3.51 20.23
C MET A 103 2.85 -3.62 20.54
N MET A 104 2.41 -4.62 21.30
CA MET A 104 1.02 -4.70 21.77
C MET A 104 0.68 -3.58 22.77
N ALA A 105 1.61 -3.23 23.68
CA ALA A 105 1.44 -2.10 24.58
C ALA A 105 1.32 -0.76 23.82
N LEU A 106 2.13 -0.58 22.77
CA LEU A 106 2.05 0.57 21.87
C LEU A 106 0.72 0.63 21.11
N MET A 107 0.21 -0.52 20.62
CA MET A 107 -1.10 -0.62 19.96
C MET A 107 -2.29 -0.33 20.88
N ASN A 108 -2.14 -0.46 22.20
CA ASN A 108 -3.17 -0.12 23.18
C ASN A 108 -3.16 1.37 23.59
N ASN A 109 -2.19 2.18 23.12
CA ASN A 109 -2.16 3.61 23.39
C ASN A 109 -3.16 4.36 22.47
N PRO A 110 -4.14 5.11 23.01
CA PRO A 110 -5.14 5.83 22.20
C PRO A 110 -4.54 6.87 21.24
N GLU A 111 -3.41 7.49 21.57
CA GLU A 111 -2.73 8.42 20.66
C GLU A 111 -2.13 7.68 19.45
N VAL A 112 -1.57 6.49 19.67
CA VAL A 112 -1.02 5.64 18.59
C VAL A 112 -2.15 5.15 17.69
N ILE A 113 -3.27 4.68 18.25
CA ILE A 113 -4.45 4.26 17.48
C ILE A 113 -4.94 5.41 16.58
N LYS A 114 -5.00 6.63 17.13
CA LYS A 114 -5.41 7.82 16.38
C LYS A 114 -4.42 8.14 15.25
N LEU A 115 -3.12 8.20 15.54
CA LEU A 115 -2.07 8.48 14.54
C LEU A 115 -2.02 7.41 13.44
N MET A 116 -2.22 6.13 13.78
CA MET A 116 -2.32 5.04 12.80
C MET A 116 -3.56 5.18 11.90
N SER A 117 -4.70 5.61 12.45
CA SER A 117 -5.91 5.90 11.66
C SER A 117 -5.70 7.09 10.72
N GLU A 118 -5.08 8.17 11.20
CA GLU A 118 -4.71 9.33 10.38
C GLU A 118 -3.73 8.96 9.27
N GLN A 119 -2.73 8.12 9.55
CA GLN A 119 -1.79 7.60 8.56
C GLN A 119 -2.49 6.71 7.50
N GLN A 120 -3.44 5.86 7.91
CA GLN A 120 -4.25 5.06 6.98
C GLN A 120 -5.13 5.95 6.09
N LYS A 121 -5.78 6.97 6.65
CA LYS A 121 -6.55 7.97 5.89
C LYS A 121 -5.68 8.73 4.90
N ALA A 122 -4.48 9.18 5.29
CA ALA A 122 -3.52 9.82 4.40
C ALA A 122 -3.04 8.88 3.26
N GLY A 123 -2.86 7.59 3.56
CA GLY A 123 -2.58 6.57 2.55
C GLY A 123 -3.72 6.41 1.53
N LEU A 124 -4.98 6.42 1.99
CA LEU A 124 -6.15 6.43 1.10
C LEU A 124 -6.24 7.72 0.29
N ASP A 125 -5.98 8.88 0.88
CA ASP A 125 -5.96 10.16 0.16
C ASP A 125 -4.94 10.14 -0.98
N ASN A 126 -3.71 9.71 -0.74
CA ASN A 126 -2.70 9.59 -1.79
C ASN A 126 -3.11 8.60 -2.89
N ARG A 127 -3.71 7.46 -2.54
CA ARG A 127 -4.10 6.42 -3.50
C ARG A 127 -5.35 6.75 -4.32
N TYR A 128 -6.30 7.47 -3.72
CA TYR A 128 -7.63 7.71 -4.28
C TYR A 128 -7.92 9.20 -4.55
N ALA A 129 -6.96 10.13 -4.41
CA ALA A 129 -7.15 11.56 -4.66
C ALA A 129 -7.87 11.87 -5.98
N ALA A 130 -7.47 11.23 -7.08
CA ALA A 130 -8.12 11.40 -8.39
C ALA A 130 -9.57 10.91 -8.38
N LEU A 131 -9.84 9.75 -7.77
CA LEU A 131 -11.20 9.22 -7.61
C LEU A 131 -12.05 10.13 -6.72
N PHE A 132 -11.54 10.60 -5.58
CA PHE A 132 -12.29 11.46 -4.67
C PHE A 132 -12.70 12.79 -5.33
N LYS A 133 -11.84 13.37 -6.17
CA LYS A 133 -12.18 14.51 -7.03
C LYS A 133 -13.29 14.16 -8.04
N GLN A 134 -13.18 13.01 -8.71
CA GLN A 134 -14.15 12.56 -9.72
C GLN A 134 -15.53 12.26 -9.12
N LEU A 135 -15.60 11.61 -7.96
CA LEU A 135 -16.86 11.22 -7.31
C LEU A 135 -17.66 12.42 -6.75
N ASN A 136 -17.01 13.57 -6.56
CA ASN A 136 -17.59 14.82 -6.05
C ASN A 136 -18.53 14.56 -4.85
N LEU A 137 -17.97 13.95 -3.80
CA LEU A 137 -18.68 13.60 -2.57
C LEU A 137 -18.76 14.83 -1.65
N SER A 138 -19.82 14.93 -0.83
CA SER A 138 -19.80 15.88 0.28
C SER A 138 -18.71 15.51 1.30
N PRO A 139 -18.20 16.45 2.12
CA PRO A 139 -17.16 16.15 3.11
C PRO A 139 -17.54 14.98 4.05
N ALA A 140 -18.81 14.93 4.47
CA ALA A 140 -19.32 13.84 5.30
C ALA A 140 -19.37 12.50 4.55
N GLN A 141 -19.86 12.48 3.29
CA GLN A 141 -19.86 11.26 2.47
C GLN A 141 -18.44 10.75 2.19
N LEU A 142 -17.49 11.67 1.96
CA LEU A 142 -16.09 11.33 1.74
C LEU A 142 -15.45 10.73 3.00
N GLU A 143 -15.74 11.27 4.18
CA GLU A 143 -15.24 10.68 5.44
C GLU A 143 -15.84 9.29 5.69
N THR A 144 -17.16 9.13 5.58
CA THR A 144 -17.81 7.82 5.69
C THR A 144 -17.21 6.82 4.70
N PHE A 145 -17.02 7.23 3.44
CA PHE A 145 -16.42 6.37 2.42
C PHE A 145 -14.98 5.98 2.75
N LYS A 146 -14.15 6.92 3.23
CA LYS A 146 -12.77 6.60 3.69
C LYS A 146 -12.78 5.58 4.83
N ASN A 147 -13.66 5.73 5.82
CA ASN A 147 -13.76 4.80 6.94
C ASN A 147 -14.14 3.39 6.44
N LEU A 148 -15.14 3.29 5.55
CA LEU A 148 -15.55 2.01 4.92
C LEU A 148 -14.43 1.38 4.06
N LEU A 149 -13.57 2.18 3.42
CA LEU A 149 -12.40 1.66 2.70
C LEU A 149 -11.34 1.09 3.65
N ILE A 150 -11.15 1.67 4.84
CA ILE A 150 -10.26 1.12 5.89
C ILE A 150 -10.83 -0.19 6.44
N GLU A 151 -12.13 -0.22 6.70
CA GLU A 151 -12.86 -1.42 7.13
C GLU A 151 -12.72 -2.55 6.10
N LYS A 152 -12.98 -2.26 4.83
CA LYS A 152 -12.79 -3.21 3.72
C LYS A 152 -11.35 -3.74 3.63
N GLN A 153 -10.36 -2.86 3.78
CA GLN A 153 -8.94 -3.25 3.82
C GLN A 153 -8.59 -4.08 5.06
N THR A 154 -9.36 -3.99 6.14
CA THR A 154 -9.18 -4.79 7.36
C THR A 154 -9.82 -6.16 7.18
N ALA A 155 -11.09 -6.23 6.79
CA ALA A 155 -11.78 -7.47 6.45
C ALA A 155 -11.01 -8.32 5.42
N MET A 156 -10.44 -7.69 4.37
CA MET A 156 -9.58 -8.39 3.40
C MET A 156 -8.30 -8.97 4.02
N ARG A 157 -7.68 -8.27 4.99
CA ARG A 157 -6.49 -8.78 5.70
C ARG A 157 -6.85 -9.95 6.61
N ASP A 158 -7.98 -9.88 7.29
CA ASP A 158 -8.44 -10.93 8.21
C ASP A 158 -8.81 -12.20 7.43
N VAL A 159 -9.46 -12.05 6.27
CA VAL A 159 -9.68 -13.14 5.32
C VAL A 159 -8.37 -13.73 4.80
N ASP A 160 -7.41 -12.90 4.38
CA ASP A 160 -6.09 -13.37 3.91
C ASP A 160 -5.32 -14.12 5.02
N MET A 161 -5.48 -13.74 6.29
CA MET A 161 -4.89 -14.45 7.44
C MET A 161 -5.60 -15.78 7.69
N ALA A 162 -6.93 -15.77 7.86
CA ALA A 162 -7.73 -16.98 8.11
C ALA A 162 -7.59 -18.02 6.98
N ALA A 163 -7.51 -17.57 5.73
CA ALA A 163 -7.24 -18.41 4.57
C ALA A 163 -5.87 -19.11 4.65
N ARG A 164 -4.81 -18.37 5.04
CA ARG A 164 -3.46 -18.92 5.21
C ARG A 164 -3.38 -19.89 6.38
N GLU A 165 -4.05 -19.58 7.50
CA GLU A 165 -4.15 -20.47 8.66
C GLU A 165 -4.90 -21.76 8.32
N SER A 166 -5.91 -21.67 7.45
CA SER A 166 -6.63 -22.82 6.89
C SER A 166 -5.86 -23.57 5.79
N GLY A 167 -4.62 -23.17 5.48
CA GLY A 167 -3.78 -23.80 4.45
C GLY A 167 -4.20 -23.55 3.00
N LEU A 168 -5.14 -22.63 2.75
CA LEU A 168 -5.64 -22.37 1.39
C LEU A 168 -4.56 -21.72 0.51
N ASN A 169 -4.23 -22.37 -0.60
CA ASN A 169 -3.20 -21.92 -1.52
C ASN A 169 -3.83 -21.13 -2.69
N PRO A 170 -3.50 -19.85 -2.93
CA PRO A 170 -4.03 -19.05 -4.04
C PRO A 170 -3.72 -19.55 -5.47
N ARG A 171 -2.93 -20.62 -5.60
CA ARG A 171 -2.72 -21.31 -6.87
C ARG A 171 -3.71 -22.46 -7.09
N GLU A 172 -4.21 -23.06 -6.01
CA GLU A 172 -5.01 -24.30 -6.00
C GLU A 172 -6.47 -23.99 -5.60
N ASN A 173 -6.71 -23.34 -4.46
CA ASN A 173 -8.03 -23.02 -3.90
C ASN A 173 -8.62 -21.70 -4.46
N ARG A 174 -8.47 -21.42 -5.75
CA ARG A 174 -8.78 -20.10 -6.33
C ARG A 174 -10.23 -19.66 -6.16
N ASP A 175 -11.18 -20.56 -6.44
CA ASP A 175 -12.60 -20.21 -6.44
C ASP A 175 -13.18 -20.16 -5.01
N GLU A 176 -12.64 -20.98 -4.11
CA GLU A 176 -12.92 -20.95 -2.67
C GLU A 176 -12.46 -19.64 -2.03
N LEU A 177 -11.23 -19.20 -2.31
CA LEU A 177 -10.71 -17.91 -1.87
C LEU A 177 -11.50 -16.72 -2.45
N ARG A 178 -11.91 -16.79 -3.72
CA ARG A 178 -12.80 -15.77 -4.31
C ARG A 178 -14.13 -15.71 -3.59
N LYS A 179 -14.73 -16.85 -3.27
CA LYS A 179 -16.01 -16.92 -2.55
C LYS A 179 -15.88 -16.30 -1.16
N LEU A 180 -14.89 -16.72 -0.38
CA LEU A 180 -14.61 -16.20 0.96
C LEU A 180 -14.43 -14.66 0.96
N VAL A 181 -13.70 -14.15 -0.04
CA VAL A 181 -13.46 -12.70 -0.19
C VAL A 181 -14.70 -11.97 -0.70
N ALA A 182 -15.54 -12.58 -1.54
CA ALA A 182 -16.80 -11.99 -1.97
C ALA A 182 -17.79 -11.90 -0.80
N GLU A 183 -17.89 -12.95 0.02
CA GLU A 183 -18.73 -12.99 1.22
C GLU A 183 -18.29 -11.93 2.25
N ALA A 184 -17.00 -11.85 2.56
CA ALA A 184 -16.47 -10.86 3.50
C ALA A 184 -16.58 -9.40 3.02
N ASN A 185 -16.58 -9.16 1.70
CA ASN A 185 -16.77 -7.81 1.15
C ASN A 185 -18.24 -7.41 1.00
N ALA A 186 -19.19 -8.36 1.00
CA ALA A 186 -20.58 -8.09 0.64
C ALA A 186 -21.26 -7.05 1.56
N GLU A 187 -21.03 -7.15 2.87
CA GLU A 187 -21.58 -6.22 3.86
C GLU A 187 -20.98 -4.81 3.71
N THR A 188 -19.65 -4.70 3.65
CA THR A 188 -18.98 -3.40 3.47
C THR A 188 -19.30 -2.78 2.10
N ASP A 189 -19.47 -3.57 1.04
CA ASP A 189 -19.88 -3.07 -0.27
C ASP A 189 -21.34 -2.58 -0.27
N ALA A 190 -22.25 -3.25 0.43
CA ALA A 190 -23.60 -2.74 0.65
C ALA A 190 -23.59 -1.41 1.44
N ALA A 191 -22.76 -1.30 2.47
CA ALA A 191 -22.57 -0.06 3.24
C ALA A 191 -21.96 1.07 2.38
N ILE A 192 -21.01 0.77 1.49
CA ILE A 192 -20.46 1.75 0.53
C ILE A 192 -21.55 2.20 -0.44
N ILE A 193 -22.32 1.28 -1.03
CA ILE A 193 -23.44 1.61 -1.93
C ILE A 193 -24.45 2.52 -1.23
N ALA A 194 -24.79 2.25 0.04
CA ALA A 194 -25.68 3.11 0.82
C ALA A 194 -25.10 4.52 1.09
N ALA A 195 -23.78 4.63 1.29
CA ALA A 195 -23.11 5.90 1.60
C ALA A 195 -22.90 6.82 0.37
N ILE A 196 -22.51 6.25 -0.79
CA ILE A 196 -22.13 7.01 -2.00
C ILE A 196 -23.06 6.80 -3.20
N GLY A 197 -23.93 5.79 -3.19
CA GLY A 197 -24.81 5.44 -4.31
C GLY A 197 -24.17 4.48 -5.32
N GLN A 198 -25.02 3.70 -6.00
CA GLN A 198 -24.61 2.64 -6.94
C GLN A 198 -23.69 3.14 -8.08
N ASP A 199 -23.97 4.31 -8.64
CA ASP A 199 -23.18 4.87 -9.74
C ASP A 199 -21.74 5.23 -9.29
N LYS A 200 -21.61 5.81 -8.09
CA LYS A 200 -20.32 6.18 -7.52
C LYS A 200 -19.54 4.94 -7.06
N PHE A 201 -20.24 3.93 -6.53
CA PHE A 201 -19.66 2.62 -6.25
C PHE A 201 -19.14 1.93 -7.52
N SER A 202 -19.88 2.00 -8.62
CA SER A 202 -19.45 1.47 -9.92
C SER A 202 -18.21 2.19 -10.46
N GLN A 203 -18.12 3.52 -10.29
CA GLN A 203 -16.91 4.29 -10.59
C GLN A 203 -15.71 3.87 -9.72
N TYR A 204 -15.91 3.65 -8.42
CA TYR A 204 -14.88 3.12 -7.52
C TYR A 204 -14.40 1.71 -7.93
N GLN A 205 -15.30 0.80 -8.30
CA GLN A 205 -14.93 -0.52 -8.80
C GLN A 205 -14.11 -0.43 -10.10
N ASN A 206 -14.54 0.39 -11.05
CA ASN A 206 -13.82 0.62 -12.30
C ASN A 206 -12.43 1.23 -12.05
N TYR A 207 -12.32 2.15 -11.08
CA TYR A 207 -11.04 2.71 -10.65
C TYR A 207 -10.11 1.62 -10.09
N ASN A 208 -10.60 0.73 -9.22
CA ASN A 208 -9.80 -0.38 -8.71
C ASN A 208 -9.36 -1.36 -9.81
N ALA A 209 -10.29 -1.73 -10.70
CA ALA A 209 -10.04 -2.67 -11.79
C ALA A 209 -8.96 -2.16 -12.77
N THR A 210 -8.85 -0.83 -12.94
CA THR A 210 -7.91 -0.16 -13.87
C THR A 210 -6.63 0.36 -13.21
N SER A 211 -6.30 -0.07 -11.98
CA SER A 211 -5.11 0.43 -11.26
C SER A 211 -3.82 0.25 -12.06
N ARG A 212 -3.54 -0.96 -12.57
CA ARG A 212 -2.30 -1.25 -13.32
C ARG A 212 -2.20 -0.47 -14.63
N GLN A 213 -3.35 -0.15 -15.24
CA GLN A 213 -3.42 0.68 -16.43
C GLN A 213 -3.08 2.12 -16.09
N ARG A 214 -3.61 2.68 -14.99
CA ARG A 214 -3.17 3.99 -14.48
C ARG A 214 -1.70 4.02 -14.14
N ASP A 215 -1.18 3.04 -13.37
CA ASP A 215 0.24 2.96 -13.01
C ASP A 215 1.15 2.99 -14.27
N THR A 216 0.70 2.34 -15.36
CA THR A 216 1.39 2.35 -16.66
C THR A 216 1.32 3.72 -17.35
N VAL A 217 0.15 4.39 -17.32
CA VAL A 217 -0.07 5.73 -17.90
C VAL A 217 0.65 6.81 -17.11
N ASP A 218 0.72 6.71 -15.78
CA ASP A 218 1.44 7.62 -14.92
C ASP A 218 2.96 7.49 -15.15
N GLN A 219 3.47 6.26 -15.32
CA GLN A 219 4.87 6.06 -15.76
C GLN A 219 5.13 6.68 -17.14
N LEU A 220 4.22 6.51 -18.11
CA LEU A 220 4.35 7.12 -19.43
C LEU A 220 4.35 8.65 -19.34
N ASN A 221 3.46 9.25 -18.56
CA ASN A 221 3.45 10.69 -18.28
C ASN A 221 4.75 11.18 -17.65
N ASN A 222 5.31 10.42 -16.70
CA ASN A 222 6.59 10.73 -16.08
C ASN A 222 7.78 10.64 -17.06
N VAL A 223 7.73 9.79 -18.09
CA VAL A 223 8.75 9.80 -19.16
C VAL A 223 8.51 10.95 -20.14
N MET A 224 7.24 11.19 -20.50
CA MET A 224 6.85 12.26 -21.42
C MET A 224 7.15 13.66 -20.86
N SER A 225 7.13 13.88 -19.55
CA SER A 225 7.48 15.17 -18.96
C SER A 225 8.94 15.60 -19.18
N TYR A 226 9.84 14.64 -19.43
CA TYR A 226 11.24 14.91 -19.78
C TYR A 226 11.50 14.89 -21.30
N ALA A 227 10.71 14.14 -22.08
CA ALA A 227 11.00 13.84 -23.49
C ALA A 227 10.01 14.46 -24.51
N ALA A 228 8.86 14.96 -24.07
CA ALA A 228 7.77 15.43 -24.91
C ALA A 228 6.88 16.45 -24.15
N SER A 229 5.66 16.69 -24.64
CA SER A 229 4.61 17.29 -23.82
C SER A 229 3.88 16.20 -23.03
N PRO A 230 3.65 16.36 -21.71
CA PRO A 230 2.80 15.46 -20.92
C PRO A 230 1.43 15.24 -21.56
N MET A 231 0.80 14.08 -21.31
CA MET A 231 -0.59 13.88 -21.73
C MET A 231 -1.51 14.74 -20.88
N THR A 232 -2.55 15.29 -21.51
CA THR A 232 -3.66 15.92 -20.77
C THR A 232 -4.41 14.88 -19.93
N ASP A 233 -5.17 15.32 -18.93
CA ASP A 233 -6.01 14.44 -18.11
C ASP A 233 -6.96 13.59 -18.98
N THR A 234 -7.58 14.20 -19.99
CA THR A 234 -8.47 13.53 -20.94
C THR A 234 -7.76 12.45 -21.76
N GLN A 235 -6.55 12.74 -22.26
CA GLN A 235 -5.73 11.77 -22.99
C GLN A 235 -5.29 10.61 -22.08
N SER A 236 -4.90 10.91 -20.85
CA SER A 236 -4.51 9.93 -19.85
C SER A 236 -5.67 8.98 -19.51
N GLN A 237 -6.86 9.53 -19.25
CA GLN A 237 -8.07 8.73 -19.01
C GLN A 237 -8.46 7.85 -20.20
N ALA A 238 -8.41 8.40 -21.42
CA ALA A 238 -8.68 7.63 -22.64
C ALA A 238 -7.66 6.49 -22.85
N LEU A 239 -6.37 6.74 -22.60
CA LEU A 239 -5.33 5.71 -22.67
C LEU A 239 -5.54 4.60 -21.62
N VAL A 240 -5.95 4.96 -20.38
CA VAL A 240 -6.32 3.96 -19.35
C VAL A 240 -7.44 3.04 -19.84
N GLN A 241 -8.44 3.57 -20.56
CA GLN A 241 -9.53 2.76 -21.12
C GLN A 241 -9.09 1.90 -22.31
N ILE A 242 -8.23 2.41 -23.19
CA ILE A 242 -7.65 1.62 -24.29
C ILE A 242 -6.82 0.45 -23.73
N LEU A 243 -5.99 0.71 -22.72
CA LEU A 243 -5.20 -0.32 -22.06
C LEU A 243 -6.08 -1.33 -21.31
N SER A 244 -7.20 -0.91 -20.71
CA SER A 244 -8.12 -1.82 -19.99
C SER A 244 -8.83 -2.77 -20.96
N GLN A 245 -9.32 -2.26 -22.09
CA GLN A 245 -9.98 -3.03 -23.15
C GLN A 245 -9.01 -3.97 -23.88
N GLY A 246 -7.79 -3.52 -24.17
CA GLY A 246 -6.76 -4.39 -24.75
C GLY A 246 -6.30 -5.50 -23.78
N SER A 247 -6.34 -5.25 -22.47
CA SER A 247 -5.97 -6.24 -21.44
C SER A 247 -6.97 -7.40 -21.34
N THR A 248 -8.25 -7.16 -21.62
CA THR A 248 -9.27 -8.22 -21.66
C THR A 248 -9.19 -8.99 -22.98
N ALA A 249 -8.96 -8.31 -24.11
CA ALA A 249 -8.77 -8.95 -25.42
C ALA A 249 -7.53 -9.85 -25.49
N GLY A 250 -6.43 -9.48 -24.84
CA GLY A 250 -5.18 -10.28 -24.79
C GLY A 250 -5.25 -11.52 -23.89
N THR A 251 -6.32 -11.72 -23.12
CA THR A 251 -6.57 -12.98 -22.38
C THR A 251 -7.67 -13.75 -23.12
N GLY A 252 -7.31 -14.74 -23.93
CA GLY A 252 -8.29 -15.56 -24.65
C GLY A 252 -9.37 -16.15 -23.72
N ASN A 253 -10.64 -15.99 -24.13
CA ASN A 253 -11.85 -16.55 -23.53
C ASN A 253 -11.84 -16.76 -22.00
N ASN A 254 -12.16 -15.69 -21.25
CA ASN A 254 -12.76 -15.83 -19.92
C ASN A 254 -13.72 -14.66 -19.65
N ASN A 255 -14.84 -14.65 -20.37
CA ASN A 255 -16.02 -13.85 -20.02
C ASN A 255 -16.68 -14.45 -18.77
N ASN A 256 -16.22 -14.06 -17.60
CA ASN A 256 -17.03 -14.02 -16.40
C ASN A 256 -16.57 -12.82 -15.55
N GLY A 257 -17.48 -12.21 -14.77
CA GLY A 257 -17.33 -10.89 -14.14
C GLY A 257 -16.29 -10.82 -13.03
N ASN A 258 -15.03 -11.08 -13.37
CA ASN A 258 -13.95 -11.29 -12.43
C ASN A 258 -13.11 -10.00 -12.35
N PRO A 259 -13.33 -9.11 -11.37
CA PRO A 259 -12.32 -8.10 -11.07
C PRO A 259 -11.02 -8.87 -10.84
N ARG A 260 -9.98 -8.57 -11.64
CA ARG A 260 -8.61 -9.00 -11.35
C ARG A 260 -8.12 -8.17 -10.18
N GLY A 261 -8.77 -8.41 -9.04
CA GLY A 261 -8.63 -7.69 -7.81
C GLY A 261 -7.16 -7.59 -7.46
N ASN A 262 -6.79 -6.42 -7.00
CA ASN A 262 -5.48 -6.12 -6.45
C ASN A 262 -5.33 -6.84 -5.10
N PHE A 263 -5.29 -8.18 -5.14
CA PHE A 263 -4.95 -9.05 -4.02
C PHE A 263 -3.50 -8.80 -3.66
N VAL A 264 -3.30 -7.83 -2.77
CA VAL A 264 -2.00 -7.56 -2.14
C VAL A 264 -1.75 -8.68 -1.15
N MET A 265 -1.06 -9.74 -1.60
CA MET A 265 -0.48 -10.69 -0.67
C MET A 265 0.45 -9.95 0.31
N GLY A 266 -0.04 -9.74 1.53
CA GLY A 266 0.75 -9.51 2.75
C GLY A 266 1.80 -8.39 2.71
N GLY A 267 1.50 -7.27 3.36
CA GLY A 267 2.50 -6.28 3.75
C GLY A 267 2.00 -4.85 3.58
N GLY A 268 2.06 -4.06 4.67
CA GLY A 268 1.92 -2.62 4.58
C GLY A 268 3.12 -2.03 3.85
N GLY A 269 2.98 -1.80 2.56
CA GLY A 269 4.04 -1.28 1.71
C GLY A 269 3.63 -1.30 0.25
N ASN A 270 3.73 -0.16 -0.42
CA ASN A 270 3.42 0.00 -1.84
C ASN A 270 4.56 -0.56 -2.73
N PHE A 271 5.05 -1.76 -2.40
CA PHE A 271 6.12 -2.44 -3.14
C PHE A 271 5.56 -3.04 -4.43
N GLY A 272 6.03 -2.50 -5.56
CA GLY A 272 5.57 -2.87 -6.90
C GLY A 272 5.82 -4.33 -7.25
N GLY A 273 4.82 -5.18 -6.98
CA GLY A 273 4.75 -6.58 -7.47
C GLY A 273 3.70 -6.79 -8.57
N GLY A 274 2.89 -5.78 -8.88
CA GLY A 274 1.99 -5.78 -10.02
C GLY A 274 2.76 -5.39 -11.28
N GLY A 275 3.01 -6.34 -12.19
CA GLY A 275 3.59 -6.03 -13.49
C GLY A 275 2.71 -5.05 -14.26
N ASN A 276 3.34 -4.06 -14.91
CA ASN A 276 2.68 -3.08 -15.78
C ASN A 276 1.83 -3.76 -16.87
N THR A 277 0.89 -3.01 -17.40
CA THR A 277 0.07 -3.49 -18.52
C THR A 277 0.93 -3.69 -19.76
N THR A 278 0.90 -4.89 -20.35
CA THR A 278 1.60 -5.18 -21.60
C THR A 278 1.01 -4.36 -22.74
N ILE A 279 1.82 -3.54 -23.39
CA ILE A 279 1.39 -2.70 -24.51
C ILE A 279 1.37 -3.53 -25.80
N THR A 280 0.24 -3.51 -26.53
CA THR A 280 0.07 -4.25 -27.80
C THR A 280 -0.14 -3.31 -28.97
N ASP A 281 0.13 -3.78 -30.19
CA ASP A 281 0.01 -2.97 -31.42
C ASP A 281 -1.43 -2.46 -31.63
N ALA A 282 -2.42 -3.26 -31.23
CA ALA A 282 -3.82 -2.88 -31.26
C ALA A 282 -4.12 -1.70 -30.30
N MET A 283 -3.55 -1.70 -29.10
CA MET A 283 -3.66 -0.56 -28.17
C MET A 283 -2.98 0.68 -28.74
N ILE A 284 -1.81 0.54 -29.35
CA ILE A 284 -1.10 1.66 -29.99
C ILE A 284 -1.93 2.23 -31.15
N THR A 285 -2.53 1.37 -31.98
CA THR A 285 -3.40 1.78 -33.08
C THR A 285 -4.62 2.54 -32.58
N GLN A 286 -5.30 2.07 -31.53
CA GLN A 286 -6.42 2.77 -30.90
C GLN A 286 -5.99 4.11 -30.27
N ALA A 287 -4.77 4.20 -29.73
CA ALA A 287 -4.24 5.42 -29.15
C ALA A 287 -3.93 6.51 -30.19
N GLN A 288 -3.84 6.19 -31.48
CA GLN A 288 -3.50 7.17 -32.54
C GLN A 288 -4.52 8.30 -32.71
N SER A 289 -5.79 8.07 -32.38
CA SER A 289 -6.84 9.11 -32.45
C SER A 289 -6.86 10.04 -31.23
N VAL A 290 -6.04 9.78 -30.21
CA VAL A 290 -6.06 10.47 -28.91
C VAL A 290 -4.70 11.09 -28.58
N LEU A 291 -3.61 10.39 -28.88
CA LEU A 291 -2.24 10.81 -28.58
C LEU A 291 -1.60 11.53 -29.77
N SER A 292 -0.77 12.53 -29.48
CA SER A 292 0.07 13.16 -30.50
C SER A 292 1.17 12.21 -31.01
N SER A 293 1.74 12.51 -32.17
CA SER A 293 2.85 11.73 -32.76
C SER A 293 4.05 11.56 -31.81
N ALA A 294 4.39 12.60 -31.04
CA ALA A 294 5.45 12.53 -30.03
C ALA A 294 5.10 11.57 -28.87
N GLN A 295 3.85 11.60 -28.39
CA GLN A 295 3.36 10.73 -27.31
C GLN A 295 3.24 9.27 -27.78
N LEU A 296 2.81 9.04 -29.02
CA LEU A 296 2.78 7.72 -29.66
C LEU A 296 4.19 7.11 -29.76
N LYS A 297 5.21 7.92 -30.09
CA LYS A 297 6.59 7.44 -30.13
C LYS A 297 7.06 6.94 -28.76
N VAL A 298 6.77 7.67 -27.68
CA VAL A 298 7.12 7.22 -26.31
C VAL A 298 6.37 5.92 -25.94
N LEU A 299 5.12 5.75 -26.39
CA LEU A 299 4.37 4.51 -26.20
C LEU A 299 5.00 3.31 -26.95
N GLN A 300 5.48 3.53 -28.18
CA GLN A 300 6.21 2.54 -28.99
C GLN A 300 7.59 2.20 -28.39
N ASP A 301 8.36 3.21 -27.98
CA ASP A 301 9.66 3.03 -27.32
C ASP A 301 9.49 2.21 -26.02
N GLN A 302 8.40 2.43 -25.27
CA GLN A 302 8.07 1.65 -24.07
C GLN A 302 7.57 0.23 -24.39
N GLN A 303 6.90 0.00 -25.52
CA GLN A 303 6.57 -1.35 -25.97
C GLN A 303 7.84 -2.13 -26.33
N ALA A 304 8.77 -1.51 -27.07
CA ALA A 304 10.04 -2.12 -27.42
C ALA A 304 10.90 -2.44 -26.17
N SER A 305 10.88 -1.56 -25.16
CA SER A 305 11.56 -1.82 -23.87
C SER A 305 10.97 -3.05 -23.16
N GLN A 306 9.65 -3.21 -23.15
CA GLN A 306 8.97 -4.38 -22.59
C GLN A 306 9.32 -5.68 -23.34
N GLN A 307 9.31 -5.66 -24.68
CA GLN A 307 9.66 -6.83 -25.50
C GLN A 307 11.12 -7.24 -25.29
N ASN A 308 12.05 -6.27 -25.26
CA ASN A 308 13.46 -6.52 -24.98
C ASN A 308 13.67 -7.11 -23.57
N ALA A 309 12.95 -6.61 -22.56
CA ALA A 309 13.00 -7.16 -21.21
C ALA A 309 12.42 -8.59 -21.12
N GLN A 310 11.38 -8.91 -21.89
CA GLN A 310 10.83 -10.27 -22.00
C GLN A 310 11.84 -11.22 -22.65
N LYS A 311 12.38 -10.86 -23.83
CA LYS A 311 13.40 -11.63 -24.54
C LYS A 311 14.68 -11.83 -23.71
N LEU A 312 15.11 -10.81 -22.98
CA LEU A 312 16.25 -10.93 -22.06
C LEU A 312 15.93 -11.89 -20.89
N ARG A 313 14.71 -11.88 -20.34
CA ARG A 313 14.29 -12.88 -19.33
C ARG A 313 14.21 -14.30 -19.88
N GLU A 314 13.88 -14.47 -21.17
CA GLU A 314 13.90 -15.78 -21.83
C GLU A 314 15.33 -16.30 -22.05
N LEU A 315 16.25 -15.42 -22.47
CA LEU A 315 17.67 -15.76 -22.63
C LEU A 315 18.39 -15.97 -21.28
N MET A 316 18.02 -15.23 -20.24
CA MET A 316 18.57 -15.36 -18.88
C MET A 316 17.83 -16.41 -18.03
N ARG A 317 16.76 -17.04 -18.51
CA ARG A 317 16.23 -18.25 -17.87
C ARG A 317 17.34 -19.29 -17.94
N PRO A 318 17.91 -19.71 -16.80
CA PRO A 318 19.08 -20.57 -16.84
C PRO A 318 18.77 -21.87 -17.57
N GLN A 319 19.75 -22.41 -18.30
CA GLN A 319 19.74 -23.75 -18.87
C GLN A 319 19.71 -24.87 -17.80
N SER A 320 19.23 -24.58 -16.58
CA SER A 320 19.16 -25.49 -15.44
C SER A 320 18.17 -26.64 -15.63
N GLN A 321 17.32 -26.60 -16.67
CA GLN A 321 16.56 -27.77 -17.12
C GLN A 321 17.42 -28.77 -17.91
N ALA A 322 18.45 -28.32 -18.63
CA ALA A 322 19.34 -29.19 -19.41
C ALA A 322 20.43 -29.91 -18.56
N ARG A 323 20.52 -29.60 -17.25
CA ARG A 323 21.39 -30.30 -16.28
C ARG A 323 20.63 -31.21 -15.31
N ARG A 324 19.38 -31.58 -15.65
CA ARG A 324 18.56 -32.53 -14.86
C ARG A 324 18.14 -33.78 -15.65
N THR A 325 18.72 -33.99 -16.84
CA THR A 325 18.35 -35.07 -17.77
C THR A 325 19.57 -35.76 -18.40
N ASN A 326 20.70 -35.80 -17.67
CA ASN A 326 21.88 -36.63 -17.91
C ASN A 326 22.40 -37.11 -16.55
#